data_AF-A0A0L0LFB8-F1
#
_entry.id   AF-A0A0L0LFB8-F1
#
_cell.length_a   1.000
_cell.length_b   1.000
_cell.length_c   1.000
_cell.angle_alpha   90.00
_cell.angle_beta   90.00
_cell.angle_gamma   90.00
#
_symmetry.space_group_name_H-M   'P 1'
#
loop_
_entity.id
_entity.type
_entity.pdbx_description
1 polymer ?
#
loop_
_entity_poly.entity_id
_entity_poly.type
_entity_poly.pdbx_seq_one_letter_code
_entity_poly.pdbx_strand_id
1 'polypeptide(L)'
;MTTSQKFLYLTLANIIFLFHLTFVFIVSLGWLIPSMFYIFLVSLIAAVLSEVFLGYCFLTRWEFDLRRKIYPSQEFDSSCIFHYGRLLFGLGPRIAQEKVSKNFFQKHSSLLIFLIPLIGSVVVQFI
;
A
#
# COMPACT_ATOMS: atom_id res chain seq x y z
N MET A 1 24.60 14.00 -2.16
CA MET A 1 23.62 14.10 -1.04
C MET A 1 24.37 14.02 0.27
N THR A 2 24.19 15.00 1.16
CA THR A 2 24.89 15.01 2.46
C THR A 2 24.30 13.96 3.41
N THR A 3 25.05 13.55 4.43
CA THR A 3 24.59 12.57 5.43
C THR A 3 23.30 13.01 6.12
N SER A 4 23.21 14.30 6.49
CA SER A 4 22.01 14.87 7.11
C SER A 4 20.79 14.82 6.19
N GLN A 5 20.98 15.07 4.88
CA GLN A 5 19.91 14.92 3.91
C GLN A 5 19.46 13.45 3.86
N LYS A 6 20.38 12.48 3.71
CA LYS A 6 20.02 11.06 3.66
C LYS A 6 19.18 10.64 4.87
N PHE A 7 19.56 11.09 6.07
CA PHE A 7 18.82 10.82 7.29
C PHE A 7 17.39 11.39 7.24
N LEU A 8 17.20 12.64 6.81
CA LEU A 8 15.87 13.25 6.68
C LEU A 8 14.97 12.49 5.71
N TYR A 9 15.48 12.12 4.53
CA TYR A 9 14.72 11.36 3.55
C TYR A 9 14.36 9.96 4.06
N LEU A 10 15.26 9.31 4.81
CA LEU A 10 15.01 8.01 5.39
C LEU A 10 13.91 8.08 6.46
N THR A 11 14.00 9.07 7.35
CA THR A 11 13.00 9.32 8.39
C THR A 11 11.63 9.60 7.77
N LEU A 12 11.57 10.45 6.75
CA LEU A 12 10.31 10.75 6.05
C LEU A 12 9.74 9.51 5.36
N ALA A 13 10.57 8.70 4.69
CA ALA A 13 10.13 7.45 4.07
C ALA A 13 9.56 6.47 5.11
N ASN A 14 10.20 6.34 6.28
CA ASN A 14 9.71 5.49 7.36
C ASN A 14 8.41 6.00 7.97
N ILE A 15 8.24 7.31 8.11
CA ILE A 15 6.98 7.93 8.56
C ILE A 15 5.86 7.60 7.58
N ILE A 16 6.08 7.79 6.27
CA ILE A 16 5.08 7.48 5.24
C ILE A 16 4.74 5.98 5.25
N PHE A 17 5.74 5.12 5.40
CA PHE A 17 5.52 3.68 5.53
C PHE A 17 4.64 3.35 6.75
N LEU A 18 4.88 3.97 7.90
CA LEU A 18 4.07 3.77 9.11
C LEU A 18 2.62 4.23 8.89
N PHE A 19 2.41 5.39 8.25
CA PHE A 19 1.06 5.83 7.87
C PHE A 19 0.38 4.86 6.91
N HIS A 20 1.11 4.35 5.93
CA HIS A 20 0.60 3.36 4.99
C HIS A 20 0.18 2.07 5.72
N LEU A 21 1.03 1.57 6.63
CA LEU A 21 0.74 0.37 7.41
C LEU A 21 -0.50 0.55 8.29
N THR A 22 -0.61 1.68 8.98
CA THR A 22 -1.80 2.04 9.77
C THR A 22 -3.05 2.10 8.90
N PHE A 23 -2.96 2.69 7.70
CA PHE A 23 -4.07 2.75 6.76
C PHE A 23 -4.52 1.35 6.30
N VAL A 24 -3.57 0.47 5.95
CA VAL A 24 -3.87 -0.92 5.61
C VAL A 24 -4.53 -1.64 6.78
N PHE A 25 -4.08 -1.39 8.01
CA PHE A 25 -4.66 -1.97 9.22
C PHE A 25 -6.11 -1.50 9.45
N ILE A 26 -6.38 -0.21 9.31
CA ILE A 26 -7.73 0.36 9.40
C ILE A 26 -8.65 -0.24 8.33
N VAL A 27 -8.19 -0.36 7.08
CA VAL A 27 -9.01 -0.95 6.01
C VAL A 27 -9.24 -2.45 6.25
N SER A 28 -8.26 -3.16 6.81
CA SER A 28 -8.35 -4.61 7.02
C SER A 28 -9.15 -5.01 8.25
N LEU A 29 -9.11 -4.22 9.34
CA LEU A 29 -9.66 -4.57 10.65
C LEU A 29 -10.62 -3.51 11.22
N GLY A 30 -10.66 -2.30 10.66
CA GLY A 30 -11.49 -1.21 11.18
C GLY A 30 -12.99 -1.47 11.11
N TRP A 31 -13.41 -2.45 10.31
CA TRP A 31 -14.80 -2.92 10.25
C TRP A 31 -15.22 -3.76 11.47
N LEU A 32 -14.27 -4.31 12.24
CA LEU A 32 -14.56 -5.09 13.46
C LEU A 32 -14.98 -4.21 14.65
N ILE A 33 -14.63 -2.92 14.63
CA ILE A 33 -14.88 -1.99 15.74
C ILE A 33 -15.96 -0.99 15.31
N PRO A 34 -17.17 -1.03 15.90
CA PRO A 34 -18.28 -0.16 15.47
C PRO A 34 -17.97 1.34 15.52
N SER A 35 -17.20 1.80 16.51
CA SER A 35 -16.81 3.20 16.64
C SER A 35 -15.86 3.69 15.53
N MET A 36 -15.15 2.77 14.87
CA MET A 36 -14.22 3.07 13.77
C MET A 36 -14.86 2.94 12.39
N PHE A 37 -16.15 2.58 12.30
CA PHE A 37 -16.80 2.26 11.03
C PHE A 37 -16.72 3.37 9.98
N TYR A 38 -16.96 4.63 10.36
CA TYR A 38 -16.88 5.75 9.42
C TYR A 38 -15.45 6.00 8.93
N ILE A 39 -14.46 5.84 9.81
CA ILE A 39 -13.04 5.98 9.45
C ILE A 39 -12.64 4.86 8.49
N PHE A 40 -13.08 3.63 8.76
CA PHE A 40 -12.94 2.49 7.86
C PHE A 40 -13.57 2.76 6.50
N LEU A 41 -14.82 3.22 6.45
CA LEU A 41 -15.55 3.46 5.20
C LEU A 41 -14.86 4.51 4.33
N VAL A 42 -14.45 5.64 4.91
CA VAL A 42 -13.72 6.69 4.19
C VAL A 42 -12.37 6.16 3.69
N SER A 43 -11.65 5.41 4.53
CA SER A 43 -10.36 4.82 4.16
C SER A 43 -10.50 3.79 3.04
N LEU A 44 -11.54 2.95 3.09
CA LEU A 44 -11.83 1.96 2.05
C LEU A 44 -12.16 2.65 0.72
N ILE A 45 -13.00 3.68 0.73
CA ILE A 45 -13.32 4.46 -0.48
C ILE A 45 -12.05 5.09 -1.05
N ALA A 46 -11.22 5.72 -0.21
CA ALA A 46 -9.95 6.31 -0.66
C ALA A 46 -8.99 5.27 -1.25
N ALA A 47 -8.94 4.07 -0.66
CA ALA A 47 -8.14 2.95 -1.15
C ALA A 47 -8.63 2.47 -2.53
N VAL A 48 -9.94 2.26 -2.67
CA VAL A 48 -10.57 1.83 -3.93
C VAL A 48 -10.40 2.89 -5.02
N LEU A 49 -10.62 4.17 -4.72
CA LEU A 49 -10.41 5.25 -5.69
C LEU A 49 -8.94 5.30 -6.12
N SER A 50 -8.00 5.19 -5.18
CA SER A 50 -6.57 5.13 -5.52
C SER A 50 -6.26 3.96 -6.46
N GLU A 51 -6.80 2.78 -6.18
CA GLU A 51 -6.58 1.60 -7.02
C GLU A 51 -7.25 1.72 -8.39
N VAL A 52 -8.44 2.31 -8.48
CA VAL A 52 -9.16 2.50 -9.75
C VAL A 52 -8.44 3.52 -10.64
N PHE A 53 -8.08 4.69 -10.09
CA PHE A 53 -7.48 5.77 -10.86
C PHE A 53 -5.98 5.56 -11.13
N LEU A 54 -5.21 5.16 -10.12
CA LEU A 54 -3.75 5.06 -10.20
C LEU A 54 -3.30 3.62 -10.48
N GLY A 55 -4.08 2.61 -10.07
CA GLY A 55 -3.65 1.19 -10.09
C GLY A 55 -2.61 0.85 -9.03
N TYR A 56 -2.44 1.72 -8.03
CA TYR A 56 -1.58 1.53 -6.87
C TYR A 56 -1.96 2.50 -5.76
N CYS A 57 -1.54 2.21 -4.52
CA CYS A 57 -1.71 3.14 -3.41
C CYS A 57 -0.68 4.28 -3.48
N PHE A 58 -1.18 5.52 -3.44
CA PHE A 58 -0.37 6.74 -3.55
C PHE A 58 0.76 6.82 -2.53
N LEU A 59 0.52 6.40 -1.28
CA LEU A 59 1.52 6.44 -0.21
C LEU A 59 2.74 5.55 -0.54
N THR A 60 2.55 4.39 -1.18
CA THR A 60 3.66 3.53 -1.60
C THR A 60 4.54 4.24 -2.62
N ARG A 61 3.94 4.98 -3.55
CA ARG A 61 4.71 5.69 -4.56
C ARG A 61 5.58 6.78 -3.95
N TRP A 62 5.01 7.55 -3.03
CA TRP A 62 5.75 8.58 -2.29
C TRP A 62 6.89 8.00 -1.46
N GLU A 63 6.63 6.90 -0.77
CA GLU A 63 7.64 6.19 0.01
C GLU A 63 8.82 5.75 -0.87
N PHE A 64 8.54 5.09 -2.00
CA PHE A 64 9.57 4.62 -2.92
C PHE A 64 10.29 5.74 -3.67
N ASP A 65 9.62 6.85 -3.97
CA ASP A 65 10.26 8.01 -4.57
C ASP A 65 11.27 8.65 -3.59
N LEU A 66 10.99 8.64 -2.28
CA LEU A 66 11.96 9.07 -1.27
C LEU A 66 13.13 8.08 -1.12
N ARG A 67 12.83 6.77 -1.05
CA ARG A 67 13.88 5.74 -0.94
C ARG A 67 14.79 5.71 -2.17
N ARG A 68 14.26 5.97 -3.36
CA ARG A 68 15.02 6.07 -4.61
C ARG A 68 16.02 7.23 -4.60
N LYS A 69 15.72 8.34 -3.91
CA LYS A 69 16.68 9.45 -3.73
C LYS A 69 17.87 9.04 -2.86
N ILE A 70 17.69 8.08 -1.95
CA ILE A 70 18.74 7.57 -1.05
C ILE A 70 19.53 6.46 -1.74
N TYR A 71 18.83 5.54 -2.40
CA TYR A 71 19.38 4.35 -3.05
C TYR A 71 18.98 4.33 -4.53
N PRO A 72 19.65 5.11 -5.39
CA PRO A 72 19.30 5.20 -6.80
C PRO A 72 19.56 3.91 -7.59
N SER A 73 20.42 3.03 -7.09
CA SER A 73 20.73 1.73 -7.70
C SER A 73 19.70 0.64 -7.39
N GLN A 74 18.76 0.89 -6.48
CA GLN A 74 17.70 -0.07 -6.16
C GLN A 74 16.47 0.17 -7.04
N GLU A 75 16.04 -0.88 -7.73
CA GLU A 75 14.75 -0.89 -8.41
C GLU A 75 13.65 -1.21 -7.40
N PHE A 76 12.67 -0.32 -7.29
CA PHE A 76 11.50 -0.49 -6.43
C PHE A 76 10.32 -0.94 -7.29
N ASP A 77 9.75 -2.11 -6.96
CA ASP A 77 8.48 -2.57 -7.52
C ASP A 77 7.35 -1.63 -7.07
N SER A 78 6.25 -1.52 -7.82
CA SER A 78 5.11 -0.69 -7.43
C SER A 78 4.30 -1.29 -6.27
N SER A 79 4.47 -2.58 -5.99
CA SER A 79 3.75 -3.26 -4.90
C SER A 79 4.54 -3.27 -3.59
N CYS A 80 4.04 -2.51 -2.61
CA CYS A 80 4.58 -2.46 -1.24
C CYS A 80 4.63 -3.85 -0.59
N ILE A 81 3.54 -4.61 -0.68
CA ILE A 81 3.42 -5.94 -0.04
C ILE A 81 4.48 -6.90 -0.58
N PHE A 82 4.67 -6.94 -1.90
CA PHE A 82 5.69 -7.82 -2.48
C PHE A 82 7.11 -7.36 -2.12
N HIS A 83 7.38 -6.05 -2.12
CA HIS A 83 8.69 -5.52 -1.76
C HIS A 83 9.08 -5.91 -0.33
N TYR A 84 8.24 -5.56 0.65
CA TYR A 84 8.52 -5.83 2.06
C TYR A 84 8.35 -7.30 2.44
N GLY A 85 7.42 -8.03 1.80
CA GLY A 85 7.30 -9.46 1.97
C GLY A 85 8.59 -10.18 1.56
N ARG A 86 9.15 -9.84 0.40
CA ARG A 86 10.44 -10.41 -0.04
C ARG A 86 11.57 -10.08 0.93
N LEU A 87 11.66 -8.82 1.37
CA LEU A 87 12.67 -8.39 2.33
C LEU A 87 12.55 -9.17 3.64
N LEU A 88 11.33 -9.43 4.13
CA LEU A 88 11.07 -10.23 5.32
C LEU A 88 11.54 -11.68 5.17
N PHE A 89 11.40 -12.26 3.98
CA PHE A 89 11.90 -13.60 3.66
C PHE A 89 13.40 -13.63 3.26
N GLY A 90 14.13 -12.53 3.42
CA GLY A 90 15.55 -12.45 3.04
C GLY A 90 15.81 -12.49 1.54
N LEU A 91 14.77 -12.30 0.71
CA LEU A 91 14.88 -12.27 -0.74
C LEU A 91 15.26 -10.86 -1.20
N GLY A 92 16.18 -10.78 -2.16
CA GLY A 92 16.56 -9.51 -2.79
C GLY A 92 15.40 -8.82 -3.52
N PRO A 93 15.55 -7.52 -3.83
CA PRO A 93 14.55 -6.76 -4.58
C PRO A 93 14.26 -7.43 -5.92
N ARG A 94 13.01 -7.33 -6.38
CA ARG A 94 12.61 -7.90 -7.66
C ARG A 94 13.22 -7.04 -8.78
N ILE A 95 13.91 -7.68 -9.72
CA ILE A 95 14.33 -7.02 -10.97
C ILE A 95 13.05 -6.55 -11.66
N ALA A 96 12.99 -5.30 -12.10
CA ALA A 96 11.84 -4.75 -12.78
C ALA A 96 11.48 -5.67 -13.94
N GLN A 97 10.40 -6.44 -13.78
CA GLN A 97 9.92 -7.26 -14.88
C GLN A 97 9.44 -6.30 -15.96
N GLU A 98 9.85 -6.59 -17.20
CA GLU A 98 9.35 -5.92 -18.40
C GLU A 98 7.83 -5.76 -18.27
N LYS A 99 7.31 -4.55 -18.52
CA LYS A 99 5.89 -4.22 -18.36
C LYS A 99 5.05 -5.07 -19.30
N VAL A 100 4.78 -6.32 -18.93
CA VAL A 100 3.79 -7.16 -19.60
C VAL A 100 2.47 -6.43 -19.45
N SER A 101 1.84 -6.09 -20.58
CA SER A 101 0.52 -5.49 -20.64
C SER A 101 -0.46 -6.38 -19.86
N LYS A 102 -0.78 -5.99 -18.62
CA LYS A 102 -1.75 -6.71 -17.81
C LYS A 102 -3.15 -6.33 -18.29
N ASN A 103 -3.99 -7.32 -18.50
CA ASN A 103 -5.41 -7.08 -18.78
C ASN A 103 -6.07 -6.36 -17.60
N PHE A 104 -7.15 -5.61 -17.86
CA PHE A 104 -7.89 -4.82 -16.85
C PHE A 104 -8.18 -5.63 -15.58
N PHE A 105 -8.66 -6.87 -15.72
CA PHE A 105 -8.94 -7.76 -14.60
C PHE A 105 -7.71 -8.17 -13.79
N GLN A 106 -6.54 -8.31 -14.42
CA GLN A 106 -5.29 -8.60 -13.70
C GLN A 106 -4.80 -7.36 -12.96
N LYS A 107 -5.00 -6.17 -13.54
CA LYS A 107 -4.64 -4.89 -12.92
C LYS A 107 -5.47 -4.61 -11.66
N HIS A 108 -6.75 -4.97 -11.68
CA HIS A 108 -7.69 -4.70 -10.60
C HIS A 108 -8.02 -5.92 -9.72
N SER A 109 -7.23 -6.99 -9.78
CA SER A 109 -7.46 -8.20 -8.95
C SER A 109 -7.44 -7.91 -7.44
N SER A 110 -6.75 -6.85 -7.03
CA SER A 110 -6.78 -6.28 -5.67
C SER A 110 -8.17 -5.81 -5.23
N LEU A 111 -9.07 -5.42 -6.14
CA LEU A 111 -10.45 -5.04 -5.80
C LEU A 111 -11.22 -6.19 -5.15
N LEU A 112 -10.93 -7.45 -5.52
CA LEU A 112 -11.56 -8.61 -4.88
C LEU A 112 -11.18 -8.72 -3.40
N ILE A 113 -9.97 -8.30 -3.02
CA ILE A 113 -9.52 -8.30 -1.62
C ILE A 113 -10.30 -7.25 -0.82
N PHE A 114 -10.64 -6.11 -1.42
CA PHE A 114 -11.41 -5.04 -0.76
C PHE A 114 -12.92 -5.31 -0.67
N LEU A 115 -13.46 -6.21 -1.50
CA LEU A 115 -14.86 -6.64 -1.44
C LEU A 115 -15.17 -7.51 -0.22
N ILE A 116 -14.20 -8.30 0.26
CA ILE A 116 -14.34 -9.17 1.43
C ILE A 116 -14.70 -8.39 2.72
N PRO A 117 -13.94 -7.36 3.14
CA PRO A 117 -14.29 -6.58 4.33
C PRO A 117 -15.58 -5.76 4.16
N LEU A 118 -15.96 -5.39 2.94
CA LEU A 118 -17.23 -4.71 2.67
C LEU A 118 -18.43 -5.65 2.91
N ILE A 119 -18.36 -6.89 2.42
CA ILE A 119 -19.42 -7.89 2.65
C ILE A 119 -19.46 -8.26 4.14
N GLY A 120 -18.29 -8.46 4.76
CA GLY A 120 -18.19 -8.75 6.18
C GLY A 120 -18.80 -7.68 7.08
N SER A 121 -18.59 -6.40 6.76
CA SER A 121 -19.15 -5.30 7.55
C SER A 121 -20.68 -5.21 7.46
N VAL A 122 -21.26 -5.48 6.28
CA VAL A 122 -22.72 -5.59 6.12
C VAL A 122 -23.26 -6.75 6.94
N VAL A 123 -22.63 -7.93 6.93
CA VAL A 123 -23.12 -9.06 7.73
C VAL A 123 -23.09 -8.76 9.22
N VAL A 124 -22.03 -8.13 9.74
CA VAL A 124 -21.90 -7.79 11.17
C VAL A 124 -22.91 -6.74 11.64
N GLN A 125 -23.35 -5.82 10.78
CA GLN A 125 -24.35 -4.82 11.15
C GLN A 125 -25.77 -5.36 11.26
N PHE A 126 -26.05 -6.53 10.69
CA PHE A 126 -27.39 -7.12 10.63
C PHE A 126 -27.56 -8.37 11.53
N ILE A 127 -26.52 -8.73 12.30
CA ILE A 127 -26.54 -9.76 13.35
C ILE A 127 -26.55 -9.05 14.70
#